data_AF-X1Q4E3-F1
#
_entry.id   AF-X1Q4E3-F1
#
_cell.length_a   1.000
_cell.length_b   1.000
_cell.length_c   1.000
_cell.angle_alpha   90.00
_cell.angle_beta   90.00
_cell.angle_gamma   90.00
#
_symmetry.space_group_name_H-M   'P 1'
#
loop_
_entity.id
_entity.type
_entity.pdbx_description
1 polymer ?
#
loop_
_entity_poly.entity_id
_entity_poly.type
_entity_poly.pdbx_seq_one_letter_code
_entity_poly.pdbx_strand_id
1 'polypeptide(L)'
;MLTPDGHVSEGSGENIFLVIDGKLVTPASYNNILTGITRNTVMELAQNELGIETIERQVDRSELYMAEECFLTGTAAHITPIAEVDHRKIGNGEIGEITKKLQKIYSDVIQGKNPKYLDWCTPAYKKST
;
A
#
# COMPACT_ATOMS: atom_id res chain seq x y z
N MET A 1 9.57 2.74 10.61
CA MET A 1 10.55 2.15 11.55
C MET A 1 11.65 1.45 10.76
N LEU A 2 12.80 1.22 11.39
CA LEU A 2 13.86 0.39 10.82
C LEU A 2 13.99 -0.91 11.61
N THR A 3 14.41 -1.98 10.93
CA THR A 3 14.86 -3.22 11.55
C THR A 3 16.18 -3.00 12.32
N PRO A 4 16.59 -3.92 13.22
CA PRO A 4 17.86 -3.79 13.96
C PRO A 4 19.12 -3.68 13.08
N ASP A 5 19.08 -4.27 11.88
CA ASP A 5 20.12 -4.21 10.85
C ASP A 5 20.00 -2.99 9.91
N GLY A 6 19.02 -2.11 10.13
CA GLY A 6 18.95 -0.78 9.52
C GLY A 6 18.11 -0.66 8.26
N HIS A 7 17.31 -1.67 7.92
CA HIS A 7 16.43 -1.68 6.74
C HIS A 7 15.01 -1.24 7.09
N VAL A 8 14.24 -0.81 6.10
CA VAL A 8 12.86 -0.38 6.32
C VAL A 8 12.01 -1.59 6.73
N SER A 9 11.27 -1.43 7.82
CA SER A 9 10.28 -2.38 8.32
C SER A 9 8.88 -1.85 7.98
N GLU A 10 8.19 -1.19 8.91
CA GLU A 10 6.84 -0.66 8.68
C GLU A 10 6.59 0.66 9.43
N GLY A 11 5.41 1.25 9.28
CA GLY A 11 4.92 2.37 10.09
C GLY A 11 4.64 1.97 11.54
N SER A 12 3.99 2.85 12.32
CA SER A 12 3.61 2.51 13.70
C SER A 12 2.44 1.52 13.78
N GLY A 13 1.60 1.46 12.75
CA GLY A 13 0.47 0.55 12.64
C GLY A 13 0.07 0.23 11.20
N GLU A 14 0.99 0.43 10.26
CA GLU A 14 0.74 0.40 8.82
C GLU A 14 1.93 -0.23 8.08
N ASN A 15 1.68 -1.02 7.05
CA ASN A 15 2.74 -1.40 6.12
C ASN A 15 3.07 -0.23 5.17
N ILE A 16 4.24 -0.26 4.55
CA ILE A 16 4.71 0.80 3.64
C ILE A 16 5.00 0.24 2.24
N PHE A 17 4.62 0.99 1.23
CA PHE A 17 4.89 0.71 -0.18
C PHE A 17 5.60 1.88 -0.83
N LEU A 18 6.52 1.57 -1.73
CA LEU A 18 7.19 2.49 -2.63
C LEU A 18 6.78 2.16 -4.06
N VAL A 19 6.78 3.17 -4.92
CA VAL A 19 6.77 3.00 -6.38
C VAL A 19 8.17 3.27 -6.89
N ILE A 20 8.75 2.29 -7.57
CA ILE A 20 10.09 2.35 -8.17
C ILE A 20 10.00 1.74 -9.56
N ASP A 21 10.36 2.50 -10.61
CA ASP A 21 10.28 2.08 -12.01
C ASP A 21 8.89 1.55 -12.39
N GLY A 22 7.84 2.22 -11.90
CA GLY A 22 6.44 1.83 -12.12
C GLY A 22 5.98 0.53 -11.42
N LYS A 23 6.81 -0.08 -10.57
CA LYS A 23 6.46 -1.29 -9.78
C LYS A 23 6.20 -0.95 -8.33
N LEU A 24 5.37 -1.75 -7.66
CA LEU A 24 5.27 -1.68 -6.20
C LEU A 24 6.44 -2.41 -5.55
N VAL A 25 7.04 -1.78 -4.56
CA VAL A 25 8.07 -2.39 -3.71
C VAL A 25 7.63 -2.24 -2.26
N THR A 26 7.65 -3.34 -1.50
CA THR A 26 7.33 -3.34 -0.07
C THR A 26 8.35 -4.19 0.67
N PRO A 27 8.68 -3.85 1.94
CA PRO A 27 9.40 -4.74 2.84
C PRO A 27 8.80 -6.14 2.83
N ALA A 28 9.67 -7.15 2.78
CA ALA A 28 9.29 -8.56 2.81
C ALA A 28 8.88 -8.96 4.23
N SER A 29 8.17 -10.09 4.37
CA SER A 29 7.68 -10.57 5.66
C SER A 29 8.78 -10.82 6.69
N TYR A 30 10.02 -11.07 6.26
CA TYR A 30 11.18 -11.25 7.13
C TYR A 30 11.82 -9.94 7.63
N ASN A 31 11.32 -8.76 7.20
CA ASN A 31 11.81 -7.45 7.64
C ASN A 31 11.07 -6.92 8.90
N ASN A 32 10.71 -7.82 9.84
CA ASN A 32 10.00 -7.51 11.08
C ASN A 32 8.75 -6.66 10.88
N ILE A 33 7.86 -7.08 10.00
CA ILE A 33 6.58 -6.40 9.72
C ILE A 33 5.40 -7.28 10.14
N LEU A 34 4.26 -6.67 10.43
CA LEU A 34 3.00 -7.38 10.44
C LEU A 34 2.60 -7.72 9.00
N THR A 35 2.24 -8.98 8.70
CA THR A 35 1.69 -9.37 7.40
C THR A 35 0.23 -8.90 7.28
N GLY A 36 0.04 -7.60 7.04
CA GLY A 36 -1.27 -6.94 7.07
C GLY A 36 -2.24 -7.41 5.98
N ILE A 37 -3.53 -7.47 6.33
CA ILE A 37 -4.60 -7.82 5.37
C ILE A 37 -4.72 -6.75 4.29
N THR A 38 -4.74 -5.46 4.66
CA THR A 38 -4.79 -4.35 3.70
C THR A 38 -3.60 -4.36 2.75
N ARG A 39 -2.40 -4.70 3.23
CA ARG A 39 -1.21 -4.91 2.40
C ARG A 39 -1.46 -5.99 1.34
N ASN A 40 -1.93 -7.17 1.74
CA ASN A 40 -2.25 -8.25 0.82
C ASN A 40 -3.32 -7.83 -0.20
N THR A 41 -4.37 -7.14 0.25
CA THR A 41 -5.39 -6.56 -0.64
C THR A 41 -4.79 -5.60 -1.67
N VAL A 42 -3.89 -4.70 -1.27
CA VAL A 42 -3.22 -3.78 -2.21
C VAL A 42 -2.41 -4.53 -3.24
N MET A 43 -1.62 -5.54 -2.85
CA MET A 43 -0.83 -6.34 -3.79
C MET A 43 -1.72 -7.04 -4.81
N GLU A 44 -2.83 -7.61 -4.36
CA GLU A 44 -3.79 -8.29 -5.24
C GLU A 44 -4.49 -7.31 -6.19
N LEU A 45 -4.92 -6.13 -5.70
CA LEU A 45 -5.54 -5.10 -6.53
C LEU A 45 -4.55 -4.50 -7.54
N ALA A 46 -3.29 -4.27 -7.15
CA ALA A 46 -2.26 -3.77 -8.05
C ALA A 46 -2.03 -4.74 -9.22
N GLN A 47 -1.94 -6.04 -8.93
CA GLN A 47 -1.79 -7.05 -9.96
C GLN A 47 -3.04 -7.18 -10.84
N ASN A 48 -4.23 -7.29 -10.23
CA ASN A 48 -5.45 -7.68 -10.96
C ASN A 48 -6.12 -6.52 -11.71
N GLU A 49 -6.05 -5.29 -11.19
CA GLU A 49 -6.73 -4.14 -11.79
C GLU A 49 -5.79 -3.23 -12.57
N LEU A 50 -4.50 -3.20 -12.20
CA LEU A 50 -3.52 -2.31 -12.84
C LEU A 50 -2.43 -3.06 -13.61
N GLY A 51 -2.30 -4.38 -13.45
CA GLY A 51 -1.21 -5.16 -14.06
C GLY A 51 0.16 -4.80 -13.51
N ILE A 52 0.22 -4.24 -12.30
CA ILE A 52 1.47 -3.78 -11.66
C ILE A 52 2.01 -4.89 -10.77
N GLU A 53 3.25 -5.29 -11.03
CA GLU A 53 4.00 -6.25 -10.20
C GLU A 53 4.29 -5.64 -8.82
N THR A 54 4.12 -6.46 -7.78
CA THR A 54 4.66 -6.15 -6.44
C THR A 54 5.88 -6.99 -6.16
N ILE A 55 6.98 -6.33 -5.81
CA ILE A 55 8.23 -6.94 -5.38
C ILE A 55 8.32 -6.84 -3.85
N GLU A 56 8.24 -7.99 -3.20
CA GLU A 56 8.50 -8.12 -1.78
C GLU A 56 10.00 -8.34 -1.56
N ARG A 57 10.70 -7.34 -1.02
CA ARG A 57 12.13 -7.42 -0.73
C ARG A 57 12.51 -6.50 0.41
N GLN A 58 13.73 -6.65 0.89
CA GLN A 58 14.36 -5.68 1.77
C GLN A 58 14.48 -4.32 1.08
N VAL A 59 14.21 -3.25 1.83
CA VAL A 59 14.23 -1.87 1.34
C VAL A 59 15.19 -1.05 2.20
N ASP A 60 16.10 -0.33 1.56
CA ASP A 60 17.01 0.58 2.24
C ASP A 60 16.34 1.92 2.50
N ARG A 61 16.70 2.58 3.60
CA ARG A 61 16.17 3.91 3.94
C ARG A 61 16.40 4.93 2.82
N SER A 62 17.52 4.85 2.11
CA SER A 62 17.83 5.76 0.99
C SER A 62 16.84 5.64 -0.17
N GLU A 63 16.23 4.47 -0.38
CA GLU A 63 15.27 4.25 -1.46
C GLU A 63 13.99 5.06 -1.24
N LEU A 64 13.59 5.31 0.02
CA LEU A 64 12.44 6.17 0.33
C LEU A 64 12.58 7.57 -0.27
N TYR A 65 13.80 8.09 -0.34
CA TYR A 65 14.07 9.43 -0.88
C TYR A 65 14.16 9.46 -2.41
N MET A 66 14.27 8.29 -3.04
CA MET A 66 14.40 8.15 -4.50
C MET A 66 13.13 7.59 -5.15
N ALA A 67 12.17 7.13 -4.35
CA ALA A 67 10.90 6.59 -4.82
C ALA A 67 10.09 7.65 -5.61
N GLU A 68 9.38 7.18 -6.62
CA GLU A 68 8.44 7.99 -7.42
C GLU A 68 7.19 8.32 -6.60
N GLU A 69 6.72 7.35 -5.82
CA GLU A 69 5.59 7.49 -4.89
C GLU A 69 5.86 6.66 -3.63
N CYS A 70 5.19 7.00 -2.53
CA CYS A 70 5.23 6.24 -1.30
C CYS A 70 3.89 6.34 -0.58
N PHE A 71 3.44 5.26 0.04
CA PHE A 71 2.19 5.25 0.78
C PHE A 71 2.17 4.19 1.88
N LEU A 72 1.34 4.45 2.89
CA LEU A 72 1.05 3.52 3.98
C LEU A 72 -0.23 2.74 3.68
N THR A 73 -0.32 1.52 4.23
CA THR A 73 -1.52 0.69 4.18
C THR A 73 -1.87 0.14 5.56
N GLY A 74 -3.14 0.24 5.96
CA GLY A 74 -3.65 -0.42 7.16
C GLY A 74 -5.17 -0.40 7.24
N THR A 75 -5.77 -1.21 8.10
CA THR A 75 -7.25 -1.28 8.21
C THR A 75 -7.84 0.07 8.59
N ALA A 76 -7.24 0.78 9.55
CA ALA A 76 -7.67 2.11 9.96
C ALA A 76 -7.10 3.22 9.07
N ALA A 77 -5.86 3.08 8.61
CA ALA A 77 -5.18 4.06 7.78
C ALA A 77 -5.62 4.05 6.31
N HIS A 78 -6.30 2.98 5.86
CA HIS A 78 -6.61 2.72 4.46
C HIS A 78 -5.32 2.78 3.62
N ILE A 79 -5.37 3.31 2.40
CA ILE A 79 -4.19 3.65 1.60
C ILE A 79 -3.92 5.14 1.80
N THR A 80 -2.82 5.50 2.46
CA THR A 80 -2.48 6.89 2.83
C THR A 80 -1.18 7.32 2.14
N PRO A 81 -1.21 8.31 1.22
CA PRO A 81 -0.01 8.79 0.53
C PRO A 81 0.96 9.47 1.50
N ILE A 82 2.25 9.30 1.23
CA ILE A 82 3.34 9.98 1.93
C ILE A 82 3.97 10.99 0.96
N ALA A 83 3.80 12.27 1.25
CA ALA A 83 4.36 13.36 0.43
C ALA A 83 5.85 13.64 0.75
N GLU A 84 6.26 13.38 1.99
CA GLU A 84 7.59 13.76 2.50
C GLU A 84 8.06 12.77 3.57
N VAL A 85 9.35 12.44 3.55
CA VAL A 85 10.05 11.69 4.62
C VAL A 85 11.34 12.43 4.95
N ASP A 86 11.60 12.66 6.23
CA ASP A 86 12.82 13.34 6.72
C ASP A 86 13.09 14.68 6.01
N HIS A 87 12.05 15.50 5.83
CA HIS A 87 12.11 16.79 5.13
C HIS A 87 12.50 16.72 3.65
N ARG A 88 12.33 15.54 3.04
CA ARG A 88 12.57 15.30 1.63
C ARG A 88 11.28 14.87 0.96
N LYS A 89 10.88 15.63 -0.05
CA LYS A 89 9.73 15.28 -0.88
C LYS A 89 9.97 13.94 -1.56
N ILE A 90 8.94 13.11 -1.60
CA ILE A 90 8.90 11.90 -2.41
C ILE A 90 8.30 12.27 -3.76
N GLY A 91 8.95 11.88 -4.86
CA GLY A 91 8.60 12.36 -6.19
C GLY A 91 8.53 13.90 -6.25
N ASN A 92 7.36 14.44 -6.56
CA ASN A 92 7.09 15.89 -6.59
C ASN A 92 6.49 16.44 -5.28
N GLY A 93 6.27 15.59 -4.26
CA GLY A 93 5.61 15.94 -3.01
C GLY A 93 4.08 15.95 -3.07
N GLU A 94 3.50 15.49 -4.18
CA GLU A 94 2.05 15.32 -4.35
C GLU A 94 1.69 13.83 -4.35
N ILE A 95 0.39 13.53 -4.28
CA ILE A 95 -0.08 12.15 -4.47
C ILE A 95 0.26 11.67 -5.88
N GLY A 96 0.92 10.52 -5.98
CA GLY A 96 1.23 9.89 -7.25
C GLY A 96 0.04 9.16 -7.90
N GLU A 97 0.16 8.88 -9.20
CA GLU A 97 -0.93 8.35 -10.01
C GLU A 97 -1.26 6.89 -9.67
N ILE A 98 -0.26 6.05 -9.34
CA ILE A 98 -0.49 4.66 -8.95
C ILE A 98 -1.21 4.62 -7.59
N THR A 99 -0.73 5.39 -6.63
CA THR A 99 -1.33 5.51 -5.29
C THR A 99 -2.77 5.98 -5.38
N LYS A 100 -3.05 7.00 -6.20
CA LYS A 100 -4.40 7.55 -6.41
C LYS A 100 -5.35 6.52 -7.04
N LYS A 101 -4.89 5.75 -8.03
CA LYS A 101 -5.67 4.67 -8.65
C LYS A 101 -5.99 3.58 -7.63
N LEU A 102 -4.99 3.12 -6.87
CA LEU A 102 -5.17 2.11 -5.83
C LEU A 102 -6.12 2.59 -4.73
N GLN A 103 -6.00 3.84 -4.27
CA GLN A 103 -6.95 4.44 -3.33
C GLN A 103 -8.39 4.36 -3.83
N LYS A 104 -8.63 4.70 -5.11
CA LYS A 104 -9.98 4.66 -5.69
C LYS A 104 -10.53 3.24 -5.74
N ILE A 105 -9.72 2.30 -6.25
CA ILE A 105 -10.11 0.89 -6.38
C ILE A 105 -10.39 0.29 -4.99
N TYR A 106 -9.47 0.46 -4.05
CA TYR A 106 -9.62 -0.02 -2.67
C TYR A 106 -10.88 0.55 -2.01
N SER A 107 -11.13 1.85 -2.16
CA SER A 107 -12.32 2.51 -1.62
C SER A 107 -13.62 1.94 -2.19
N ASP A 108 -13.67 1.65 -3.49
CA ASP A 108 -14.83 1.01 -4.11
C ASP A 108 -15.02 -0.43 -3.65
N VAL A 109 -13.92 -1.17 -3.45
CA VAL A 109 -13.95 -2.55 -2.96
C VAL A 109 -14.49 -2.61 -1.54
N ILE A 110 -13.93 -1.85 -0.59
CA ILE A 110 -14.36 -1.92 0.82
C ILE A 110 -15.78 -1.38 1.05
N GLN A 111 -16.29 -0.56 0.13
CA GLN A 111 -17.68 -0.07 0.16
C GLN A 111 -18.64 -1.03 -0.56
N GLY A 112 -18.18 -2.17 -1.08
CA GLY A 112 -19.00 -3.12 -1.82
C GLY A 112 -19.52 -2.60 -3.16
N LYS A 113 -18.85 -1.61 -3.76
CA LYS A 113 -19.20 -1.01 -5.06
C LYS A 113 -18.57 -1.76 -6.24
N ASN A 114 -17.53 -2.55 -5.99
CA ASN A 114 -16.88 -3.36 -7.02
C ASN A 114 -17.41 -4.80 -6.99
N PRO A 115 -18.19 -5.25 -7.99
CA PRO A 115 -18.79 -6.58 -8.01
C PRO A 115 -17.77 -7.73 -8.04
N LYS A 116 -16.54 -7.49 -8.55
CA LYS A 116 -15.49 -8.51 -8.63
C LYS A 116 -15.01 -9.00 -7.26
N TYR A 117 -15.17 -8.17 -6.23
CA TYR A 117 -14.58 -8.38 -4.89
C TYR A 117 -15.64 -8.44 -3.78
N LEU A 118 -16.90 -8.68 -4.13
CA LEU A 118 -17.99 -8.75 -3.14
C LEU A 118 -17.79 -9.87 -2.12
N ASP A 119 -17.07 -10.94 -2.48
CA ASP A 119 -16.76 -12.04 -1.57
C ASP A 119 -15.83 -11.63 -0.40
N TRP A 120 -15.21 -10.44 -0.47
CA TRP A 120 -14.45 -9.85 0.65
C TRP A 120 -15.31 -9.04 1.62
N CYS A 121 -16.57 -8.79 1.26
CA CYS A 121 -17.49 -7.98 2.03
C CYS A 121 -18.56 -8.85 2.69
N THR A 122 -18.71 -8.74 4.01
CA THR A 122 -19.82 -9.37 4.75
C THR A 122 -20.93 -8.35 4.98
N PRO A 123 -22.12 -8.49 4.36
CA PRO A 123 -23.23 -7.58 4.59
C PRO A 123 -23.73 -7.67 6.05
N ALA A 124 -23.82 -6.53 6.73
CA ALA A 124 -24.38 -6.47 8.08
C ALA A 124 -25.92 -6.66 8.12
N TYR A 125 -26.59 -6.28 7.03
CA TYR A 125 -28.04 -6.42 6.86
C TYR A 125 -28.36 -7.30 5.66
N LYS A 126 -29.47 -8.04 5.74
CA LYS A 126 -30.01 -8.72 4.57
C LYS A 126 -30.44 -7.67 3.54
N LYS A 127 -30.10 -7.87 2.27
CA LYS A 127 -30.70 -7.07 1.19
C LYS A 127 -32.21 -7.29 1.26
N SER A 128 -32.97 -6.22 1.50
CA SER A 128 -34.43 -6.27 1.35
C SER A 128 -34.73 -6.65 -0.09
N THR A 129 -35.33 -7.84 -0.28
CA THR A 129 -35.89 -8.32 -1.54
C THR A 129 -36.89 -7.34 -2.12
#